data_AF-A0A9D4GX83-F1
#
_entry.id   AF-A0A9D4GX83-F1
#
_cell.length_a   1.000
_cell.length_b   1.000
_cell.length_c   1.000
_cell.angle_alpha   90.00
_cell.angle_beta   90.00
_cell.angle_gamma   90.00
#
_symmetry.space_group_name_H-M   'P 1'
#
loop_
_entity.id
_entity.type
_entity.pdbx_description
1 polymer ?
#
loop_
_entity_poly.entity_id
_entity_poly.type
_entity_poly.pdbx_seq_one_letter_code
_entity_poly.pdbx_strand_id
1 'polypeptide(L)'
;MSTNMSPRHSTFDAHILGSHSLHKGPLTSPVPGAETLSDFLWSATEHYRTKALNSGFVQGMVKKSLDPEGFGYYMIQDCIFTFKAKTSFDLAAQRADDVSVKQLLIKKAEDFTAYYQGLFAKWHIKDPSGIELGPECTEYVNHEQDVATHKKSIYFIVAIIPCAKLWPWIGEKIKAKVVRNLSC
;
A
#
# COMPACT_ATOMS: atom_id res chain seq x y z
N MET A 1 -6.86 27.48 8.54
CA MET A 1 -7.41 26.25 7.93
C MET A 1 -6.61 25.08 8.47
N SER A 2 -7.22 24.26 9.33
CA SER A 2 -6.54 23.13 9.98
C SER A 2 -6.47 21.95 9.00
N THR A 3 -5.29 21.67 8.44
CA THR A 3 -5.06 20.47 7.62
C THR A 3 -4.66 19.30 8.50
N ASN A 4 -5.59 18.83 9.33
CA ASN A 4 -5.45 17.52 9.96
C ASN A 4 -5.71 16.43 8.92
N MET A 5 -4.67 16.11 8.15
CA MET A 5 -4.68 14.88 7.36
C MET A 5 -4.49 13.73 8.34
N SER A 6 -5.48 12.85 8.46
CA SER A 6 -5.26 11.58 9.16
C SER A 6 -4.03 10.90 8.53
N PRO A 7 -3.08 10.39 9.32
CA PRO A 7 -1.91 9.72 8.76
C PRO A 7 -2.38 8.56 7.87
N ARG A 8 -1.59 8.22 6.83
CA ARG A 8 -1.82 7.03 6.02
C ARG A 8 -1.61 5.78 6.89
N HIS A 9 -2.62 5.42 7.67
CA HIS A 9 -2.64 4.24 8.52
C HIS A 9 -3.14 3.03 7.73
N SER A 10 -2.39 2.63 6.70
CA SER A 10 -2.62 1.37 5.99
C SER A 10 -1.72 0.26 6.54
N THR A 11 -1.47 0.22 7.86
CA THR A 11 -0.64 -0.83 8.45
C THR A 11 -1.38 -2.16 8.41
N PHE A 12 -0.79 -3.14 7.73
CA PHE A 12 -1.07 -4.54 7.99
C PHE A 12 -0.29 -4.90 9.25
N ASP A 13 -0.97 -5.17 10.35
CA ASP A 13 -0.28 -5.59 11.58
C ASP A 13 0.52 -6.86 11.29
N ALA A 14 1.83 -6.81 11.55
CA ALA A 14 2.75 -7.93 11.36
C ALA A 14 2.30 -9.19 12.13
N HIS A 15 1.56 -9.01 13.22
CA HIS A 15 1.02 -10.10 14.03
C HIS A 15 0.02 -10.98 13.28
N ILE A 16 -0.71 -10.43 12.31
CA ILE A 16 -1.70 -11.18 11.52
C ILE A 16 -0.96 -12.08 10.51
N LEU A 17 0.06 -11.57 9.82
CA LEU A 17 0.87 -12.37 8.90
C LEU A 17 1.75 -13.42 9.61
N GLY A 18 2.12 -13.19 10.88
CA GLY A 18 2.90 -14.12 11.70
C GLY A 18 2.09 -15.26 12.34
N SER A 19 0.77 -15.10 12.51
CA SER A 19 -0.10 -16.13 13.11
C SER A 19 -0.77 -17.07 12.10
N HIS A 20 -0.73 -16.77 10.81
CA HIS A 20 -1.39 -17.58 9.79
C HIS A 20 -0.47 -18.70 9.30
N SER A 21 -0.68 -19.88 9.88
CA SER A 21 -0.09 -21.12 9.40
C SER A 21 -0.63 -21.46 8.01
N LEU A 22 0.23 -21.36 6.99
CA LEU A 22 -0.05 -21.83 5.63
C LEU A 22 -0.10 -23.38 5.52
N HIS A 23 -0.12 -24.10 6.65
CA HIS A 23 -0.11 -25.55 6.71
C HIS A 23 -1.26 -26.06 7.60
N LYS A 24 -2.09 -26.97 7.07
CA LYS A 24 -3.00 -27.82 7.87
C LYS A 24 -2.23 -28.97 8.55
N GLY A 25 -1.10 -28.64 9.18
CA GLY A 25 -0.29 -29.55 10.00
C GLY A 25 -0.14 -28.98 11.42
N PRO A 26 0.29 -29.76 12.41
CA PRO A 26 0.48 -29.25 13.77
C PRO A 26 1.37 -28.01 13.73
N LEU A 27 0.93 -26.95 14.41
CA LEU A 27 1.64 -25.69 14.58
C LEU A 27 3.05 -25.98 15.10
N THR A 28 4.03 -26.09 14.20
CA THR A 28 5.42 -25.93 14.60
C THR A 28 5.55 -24.46 14.94
N SER A 29 5.74 -24.15 16.23
CA SER A 29 6.06 -22.80 16.69
C SER A 29 7.09 -22.17 15.75
N PRO A 30 7.02 -20.86 15.46
CA PRO A 30 8.03 -20.18 14.67
C PRO A 30 9.41 -20.58 15.21
N VAL A 31 10.26 -21.17 14.36
CA VAL A 31 11.61 -21.56 14.78
C VAL A 31 12.30 -20.25 15.19
N PRO A 32 12.75 -20.11 16.46
CA PRO A 32 13.43 -18.90 16.89
C PRO A 32 14.63 -18.63 15.96
N GLY A 33 14.61 -17.49 15.27
CA GLY A 33 15.64 -17.10 14.30
C GLY A 33 15.35 -17.43 12.83
N ALA A 34 14.22 -18.06 12.49
CA ALA A 34 13.81 -18.21 11.09
C ALA A 34 13.24 -16.91 10.53
N GLU A 35 13.68 -16.54 9.31
CA GLU A 35 13.18 -15.38 8.58
C GLU A 35 11.69 -15.55 8.25
N THR A 36 10.88 -14.52 8.48
CA THR A 36 9.46 -14.56 8.09
C THR A 36 9.32 -14.38 6.58
N LEU A 37 8.24 -14.89 5.98
CA LEU A 37 7.96 -14.65 4.56
C LEU A 37 7.91 -13.14 4.21
N SER A 38 7.39 -12.33 5.13
CA SER A 38 7.34 -10.86 4.97
C SER A 38 8.73 -10.24 4.95
N ASP A 39 9.65 -10.73 5.78
CA ASP A 39 11.03 -10.26 5.83
C ASP A 39 11.80 -10.72 4.59
N PHE A 40 11.66 -11.99 4.19
CA PHE A 40 12.25 -12.51 2.97
C PHE A 40 11.83 -11.71 1.73
N LEU A 41 10.51 -11.52 1.52
CA LEU A 41 9.98 -10.76 0.37
C LEU A 41 10.40 -9.29 0.42
N TRP A 42 10.51 -8.72 1.62
CA TRP A 42 11.05 -7.39 1.78
C TRP A 42 12.52 -7.36 1.41
N SER A 43 13.39 -8.15 2.01
CA SER A 43 14.82 -8.22 1.65
C SER A 43 15.02 -8.41 0.14
N ALA A 44 14.26 -9.32 -0.48
CA ALA A 44 14.32 -9.61 -1.92
C ALA A 44 13.96 -8.43 -2.84
N THR A 45 13.24 -7.43 -2.33
CA THR A 45 12.77 -6.26 -3.12
C THR A 45 13.55 -4.97 -2.82
N GLU A 46 14.70 -5.06 -2.15
CA GLU A 46 15.52 -3.89 -1.78
C GLU A 46 15.91 -3.00 -2.95
N HIS A 47 16.26 -3.59 -4.09
CA HIS A 47 16.61 -2.83 -5.31
C HIS A 47 15.48 -1.92 -5.76
N TYR A 48 14.24 -2.43 -5.80
CA TYR A 48 13.07 -1.64 -6.20
C TYR A 48 12.77 -0.52 -5.20
N ARG A 49 12.88 -0.80 -3.89
CA ARG A 49 12.72 0.24 -2.87
C ARG A 49 13.77 1.33 -2.97
N THR A 50 15.01 0.96 -3.25
CA THR A 50 16.12 1.90 -3.44
C THR A 50 15.89 2.76 -4.68
N LYS A 51 15.42 2.17 -5.78
CA LYS A 51 14.98 2.92 -6.97
C LYS A 51 13.84 3.89 -6.66
N ALA A 52 12.81 3.46 -5.93
CA ALA A 52 11.69 4.31 -5.54
C ALA A 52 12.16 5.50 -4.67
N LEU A 53 13.01 5.24 -3.67
CA LEU A 53 13.60 6.27 -2.81
C LEU A 53 14.41 7.31 -3.60
N ASN A 54 15.13 6.87 -4.63
CA ASN A 54 15.98 7.72 -5.46
C ASN A 54 15.26 8.30 -6.70
N SER A 55 13.96 8.06 -6.85
CA SER A 55 13.16 8.62 -7.94
C SER A 55 13.15 10.15 -7.91
N GLY A 56 12.93 10.77 -9.08
CA GLY A 56 12.78 12.22 -9.19
C GLY A 56 11.67 12.77 -8.30
N PHE A 57 10.57 12.02 -8.16
CA PHE A 57 9.44 12.37 -7.28
C PHE A 57 9.89 12.48 -5.80
N VAL A 58 10.51 11.42 -5.26
CA VAL A 58 10.94 11.40 -3.86
C VAL A 58 12.07 12.37 -3.59
N GLN A 59 13.05 12.46 -4.50
CA GLN A 59 14.16 13.41 -4.34
C GLN A 59 13.69 14.87 -4.49
N GLY A 60 12.68 15.13 -5.33
CA GLY A 60 12.01 16.42 -5.40
C GLY A 60 11.36 16.82 -4.08
N MET A 61 10.68 15.88 -3.40
CA MET A 61 10.14 16.13 -2.05
C MET A 61 11.25 16.46 -1.04
N VAL A 62 12.33 15.68 -1.02
CA VAL A 62 13.48 15.90 -0.10
C VAL A 62 14.10 17.28 -0.31
N LYS A 63 14.25 17.70 -1.57
CA LYS A 63 14.87 18.97 -1.95
C LYS A 63 13.90 20.16 -1.95
N LYS A 64 12.62 19.95 -1.64
CA LYS A 64 11.55 20.96 -1.75
C LYS A 64 11.44 21.56 -3.16
N SER A 65 11.75 20.75 -4.17
CA SER A 65 11.78 21.14 -5.58
C SER A 65 10.89 20.25 -6.43
N LEU A 66 9.94 19.53 -5.81
CA LEU A 66 8.99 18.70 -6.53
C LEU A 66 8.10 19.59 -7.38
N ASP A 67 8.03 19.27 -8.67
CA ASP A 67 7.11 19.92 -9.59
C ASP A 67 5.65 19.76 -9.11
N PRO A 68 4.93 20.87 -8.87
CA PRO A 68 3.54 20.82 -8.44
C PRO A 68 2.61 20.09 -9.42
N GLU A 69 2.87 20.15 -10.73
CA GLU A 69 2.07 19.45 -11.73
C GLU A 69 2.28 17.93 -11.61
N GLY A 70 3.54 17.47 -11.57
CA GLY A 70 3.86 16.08 -11.31
C GLY A 70 3.31 15.55 -9.98
N PHE A 71 3.31 16.39 -8.93
CA PHE A 71 2.65 16.06 -7.67
C PHE A 71 1.14 15.89 -7.82
N GLY A 72 0.47 16.86 -8.46
CA GLY A 72 -0.98 16.80 -8.70
C GLY A 72 -1.38 15.59 -9.52
N TYR A 73 -0.65 15.31 -10.61
CA TYR A 73 -0.85 14.14 -11.45
C TYR A 73 -0.74 12.84 -10.66
N TYR A 74 0.32 12.68 -9.86
CA TYR A 74 0.48 11.52 -8.97
C TYR A 74 -0.69 11.37 -8.00
N MET A 75 -1.12 12.48 -7.38
CA MET A 75 -2.15 12.43 -6.35
C MET A 75 -3.53 12.07 -6.91
N ILE A 76 -3.89 12.55 -8.10
CA ILE A 76 -5.13 12.14 -8.77
C ILE A 76 -5.09 10.64 -9.09
N GLN A 77 -3.96 10.11 -9.56
CA GLN A 77 -3.81 8.67 -9.77
C GLN A 77 -3.93 7.88 -8.46
N ASP A 78 -3.32 8.33 -7.36
CA ASP A 78 -3.42 7.66 -6.05
C ASP A 78 -4.86 7.68 -5.50
N CYS A 79 -5.63 8.73 -5.79
CA CYS A 79 -7.07 8.77 -5.48
C CYS A 79 -7.82 7.64 -6.20
N ILE A 80 -7.59 7.48 -7.50
CA ILE A 80 -8.28 6.44 -8.28
C ILE A 80 -7.75 5.04 -7.94
N PHE A 81 -6.44 4.89 -7.69
CA PHE A 81 -5.85 3.65 -7.21
C PHE A 81 -6.52 3.19 -5.91
N THR A 82 -6.63 4.05 -4.90
CA THR A 82 -7.23 3.69 -3.60
C THR A 82 -8.72 3.36 -3.71
N PHE A 83 -9.45 4.07 -4.59
CA PHE A 83 -10.84 3.74 -4.93
C PHE A 83 -10.96 2.34 -5.56
N LYS A 84 -10.11 2.00 -6.54
CA LYS A 84 -10.14 0.70 -7.21
C LYS A 84 -9.61 -0.44 -6.32
N ALA A 85 -8.61 -0.17 -5.47
CA ALA A 85 -8.07 -1.14 -4.53
C ALA A 85 -9.14 -1.67 -3.58
N LYS A 86 -10.09 -0.83 -3.15
CA LYS A 86 -11.26 -1.25 -2.36
C LYS A 86 -12.04 -2.38 -3.04
N THR A 87 -12.30 -2.27 -4.34
CA THR A 87 -12.97 -3.33 -5.11
C THR A 87 -12.16 -4.63 -5.09
N SER A 88 -10.84 -4.56 -5.20
CA SER A 88 -9.97 -5.73 -5.10
C SER A 88 -10.02 -6.37 -3.71
N PHE A 89 -10.10 -5.57 -2.63
CA PHE A 89 -10.33 -6.09 -1.27
C PHE A 89 -11.66 -6.85 -1.16
N ASP A 90 -12.75 -6.29 -1.68
CA ASP A 90 -14.07 -6.94 -1.65
C ASP A 90 -14.05 -8.28 -2.39
N LEU A 91 -13.48 -8.30 -3.60
CA LEU A 91 -13.37 -9.52 -4.42
C LEU A 91 -12.56 -10.60 -3.69
N ALA A 92 -11.42 -10.23 -3.11
CA ALA A 92 -10.60 -11.16 -2.35
C ALA A 92 -11.32 -11.67 -1.08
N ALA A 93 -12.07 -10.80 -0.38
CA ALA A 93 -12.82 -11.16 0.82
C ALA A 93 -13.98 -12.12 0.51
N GLN A 94 -14.69 -11.91 -0.59
CA GLN A 94 -15.78 -12.80 -1.04
C GLN A 94 -15.29 -14.22 -1.31
N ARG A 95 -14.06 -14.36 -1.80
CA ARG A 95 -13.43 -15.63 -2.18
C ARG A 95 -12.57 -16.27 -1.08
N ALA A 96 -12.47 -15.63 0.09
CA ALA A 96 -11.63 -16.11 1.18
C ALA A 96 -12.29 -17.30 1.90
N ASP A 97 -11.63 -18.46 1.84
CA ASP A 97 -12.05 -19.67 2.57
C ASP A 97 -11.75 -19.60 4.07
N ASP A 98 -10.68 -18.88 4.44
CA ASP A 98 -10.27 -18.70 5.82
C ASP A 98 -10.98 -17.48 6.44
N VAL A 99 -11.69 -17.70 7.55
CA VAL A 99 -12.50 -16.68 8.23
C VAL A 99 -11.67 -15.49 8.69
N SER A 100 -10.46 -15.72 9.18
CA SER A 100 -9.59 -14.67 9.67
C SER A 100 -9.02 -13.82 8.53
N VAL A 101 -8.64 -14.45 7.41
CA VAL A 101 -8.25 -13.77 6.17
C VAL A 101 -9.43 -12.94 5.63
N LYS A 102 -10.64 -13.50 5.63
CA LYS A 102 -11.85 -12.78 5.22
C LYS A 102 -12.11 -11.53 6.06
N GLN A 103 -12.05 -11.66 7.39
CA GLN A 103 -12.26 -10.54 8.30
C GLN A 103 -11.20 -9.44 8.14
N LEU A 104 -9.93 -9.83 7.96
CA LEU A 104 -8.86 -8.88 7.65
C LEU A 104 -9.17 -8.08 6.38
N LEU A 105 -9.56 -8.77 5.30
CA LEU A 105 -9.82 -8.14 4.01
C LEU A 105 -11.04 -7.21 4.07
N ILE A 106 -12.10 -7.59 4.76
CA ILE A 106 -13.29 -6.74 4.99
C ILE A 106 -12.89 -5.47 5.73
N LYS A 107 -12.18 -5.60 6.85
CA LYS A 107 -11.69 -4.45 7.62
C LYS A 107 -10.83 -3.53 6.76
N LYS A 108 -9.97 -4.11 5.90
CA LYS A 108 -9.13 -3.31 5.00
C LYS A 108 -9.92 -2.64 3.88
N ALA A 109 -10.99 -3.25 3.37
CA ALA A 109 -11.91 -2.58 2.45
C ALA A 109 -12.56 -1.33 3.09
N GLU A 110 -12.94 -1.42 4.36
CA GLU A 110 -13.48 -0.30 5.14
C GLU A 110 -12.44 0.80 5.36
N ASP A 111 -11.21 0.44 5.77
CA ASP A 111 -10.09 1.37 5.91
C ASP A 111 -9.83 2.14 4.59
N PHE A 112 -9.81 1.42 3.46
CA PHE A 112 -9.64 2.03 2.14
C PHE A 112 -10.84 2.89 1.73
N THR A 113 -12.06 2.51 2.13
CA THR A 113 -13.27 3.31 1.89
C THR A 113 -13.16 4.68 2.52
N ALA A 114 -12.86 4.73 3.82
CA ALA A 114 -12.66 5.99 4.52
C ALA A 114 -11.50 6.79 3.92
N TYR A 115 -10.42 6.12 3.50
CA TYR A 115 -9.25 6.77 2.93
C TYR A 115 -9.54 7.43 1.57
N TYR A 116 -10.09 6.69 0.59
CA TYR A 116 -10.35 7.26 -0.73
C TYR A 116 -11.45 8.34 -0.66
N GLN A 117 -12.43 8.22 0.23
CA GLN A 117 -13.45 9.26 0.42
C GLN A 117 -12.82 10.57 0.92
N GLY A 118 -11.89 10.47 1.88
CA GLY A 118 -11.12 11.63 2.35
C GLY A 118 -10.26 12.24 1.24
N LEU A 119 -9.64 11.42 0.40
CA LEU A 119 -8.87 11.88 -0.76
C LEU A 119 -9.77 12.57 -1.79
N PHE A 120 -10.92 11.98 -2.15
CA PHE A 120 -11.88 12.56 -3.09
C PHE A 120 -12.40 13.91 -2.61
N ALA A 121 -12.75 14.03 -1.32
CA ALA A 121 -13.17 15.29 -0.75
C ALA A 121 -12.07 16.36 -0.83
N LYS A 122 -10.81 15.98 -0.52
CA LYS A 122 -9.66 16.89 -0.55
C LYS A 122 -9.27 17.33 -1.95
N TRP A 123 -9.38 16.45 -2.93
CA TRP A 123 -9.05 16.69 -4.34
C TRP A 123 -10.25 17.08 -5.19
N HIS A 124 -11.41 17.30 -4.56
CA HIS A 124 -12.66 17.70 -5.20
C HIS A 124 -13.13 16.75 -6.32
N ILE A 125 -12.82 15.45 -6.20
CA ILE A 125 -13.26 14.41 -7.14
C ILE A 125 -14.70 14.02 -6.78
N LYS A 126 -15.65 14.41 -7.64
CA LYS A 126 -17.07 14.05 -7.50
C LYS A 126 -17.45 12.80 -8.27
N ASP A 127 -16.86 12.63 -9.45
CA ASP A 127 -17.08 11.50 -10.34
C ASP A 127 -15.73 10.96 -10.79
N PRO A 128 -15.32 9.76 -10.33
CA PRO A 128 -14.06 9.15 -10.73
C PRO A 128 -14.12 8.50 -12.12
N SER A 129 -15.29 8.36 -12.75
CA SER A 129 -15.44 7.61 -14.00
C SER A 129 -14.77 8.28 -15.20
N GLY A 130 -14.64 9.61 -15.17
CA GLY A 130 -13.96 10.38 -16.22
C GLY A 130 -12.45 10.55 -16.02
N ILE A 131 -11.86 9.95 -14.98
CA ILE A 131 -10.43 10.08 -14.69
C ILE A 131 -9.68 8.88 -15.26
N GLU A 132 -8.82 9.14 -16.23
CA GLU A 132 -7.95 8.14 -16.85
C GLU A 132 -6.67 7.97 -16.02
N LEU A 133 -6.32 6.71 -15.76
CA LEU A 133 -5.05 6.36 -15.13
C LEU A 133 -3.93 6.36 -16.18
N GLY A 134 -2.71 6.71 -15.75
CA GLY A 134 -1.52 6.46 -16.54
C GLY A 134 -1.28 4.97 -16.75
N PRO A 135 -0.44 4.58 -17.72
CA PRO A 135 -0.22 3.18 -18.07
C PRO A 135 0.32 2.35 -16.89
N GLU A 136 1.28 2.89 -16.12
CA GLU A 136 1.88 2.16 -15.00
C GLU A 136 0.88 1.96 -13.85
N CYS A 137 0.05 2.96 -13.55
CA CYS A 137 -0.99 2.83 -12.52
C CYS A 137 -2.10 1.87 -12.98
N THR A 138 -2.45 1.90 -14.27
CA THR A 138 -3.40 0.97 -14.87
C THR A 138 -2.90 -0.47 -14.77
N GLU A 139 -1.65 -0.74 -15.15
CA GLU A 139 -1.04 -2.06 -15.03
C GLU A 139 -1.04 -2.55 -13.58
N TYR A 140 -0.71 -1.66 -12.63
CA TYR A 140 -0.67 -2.03 -11.22
C TYR A 140 -2.07 -2.38 -10.67
N VAL A 141 -3.07 -1.54 -10.94
CA VAL A 141 -4.47 -1.80 -10.54
C VAL A 141 -4.98 -3.11 -11.17
N ASN A 142 -4.72 -3.32 -12.46
CA ASN A 142 -5.14 -4.52 -13.16
C ASN A 142 -4.48 -5.77 -12.57
N HIS A 143 -3.20 -5.68 -12.20
CA HIS A 143 -2.51 -6.77 -11.53
C HIS A 143 -3.15 -7.12 -10.18
N GLU A 144 -3.42 -6.12 -9.32
CA GLU A 144 -4.07 -6.36 -8.03
C GLU A 144 -5.47 -6.97 -8.17
N GLN A 145 -6.23 -6.50 -9.17
CA GLN A 145 -7.56 -7.02 -9.46
C GLN A 145 -7.50 -8.46 -10.03
N ASP A 146 -6.56 -8.76 -10.92
CA ASP A 146 -6.33 -10.12 -11.43
C ASP A 146 -6.02 -11.10 -10.28
N VAL A 147 -5.11 -10.69 -9.38
CA VAL A 147 -4.76 -11.50 -8.22
C VAL A 147 -5.97 -11.71 -7.31
N ALA A 148 -6.74 -10.66 -7.01
CA ALA A 148 -7.96 -10.75 -6.19
C ALA A 148 -9.05 -11.64 -6.84
N THR A 149 -9.13 -11.67 -8.17
CA THR A 149 -10.18 -12.37 -8.93
C THR A 149 -9.82 -13.82 -9.24
N HIS A 150 -8.53 -14.14 -9.40
CA HIS A 150 -8.11 -15.45 -9.90
C HIS A 150 -7.22 -16.25 -8.95
N LYS A 151 -6.54 -15.62 -7.98
CA LYS A 151 -5.69 -16.34 -7.02
C LYS A 151 -6.40 -16.57 -5.68
N LYS A 152 -5.82 -17.39 -4.80
CA LYS A 152 -6.27 -17.52 -3.41
C LYS A 152 -6.11 -16.17 -2.70
N SER A 153 -7.05 -15.80 -1.83
CA SER A 153 -7.11 -14.47 -1.21
C SER A 153 -5.84 -14.04 -0.47
N ILE A 154 -5.05 -14.99 0.03
CA ILE A 154 -3.74 -14.70 0.64
C ILE A 154 -2.73 -14.07 -0.34
N TYR A 155 -2.79 -14.41 -1.63
CA TYR A 155 -1.90 -13.81 -2.63
C TYR A 155 -2.26 -12.34 -2.91
N PHE A 156 -3.53 -11.96 -2.75
CA PHE A 156 -3.90 -10.55 -2.84
C PHE A 156 -3.31 -9.74 -1.68
N ILE A 157 -3.26 -10.31 -0.47
CA ILE A 157 -2.56 -9.70 0.67
C ILE A 157 -1.08 -9.48 0.32
N VAL A 158 -0.42 -10.45 -0.29
CA VAL A 158 0.97 -10.32 -0.75
C VAL A 158 1.12 -9.22 -1.81
N ALA A 159 0.16 -9.10 -2.74
CA ALA A 159 0.20 -8.10 -3.82
C ALA A 159 0.03 -6.65 -3.32
N ILE A 160 -0.77 -6.41 -2.28
CA ILE A 160 -1.08 -5.05 -1.76
C ILE A 160 -0.11 -4.58 -0.65
N ILE A 161 0.58 -5.50 0.04
CA ILE A 161 1.54 -5.17 1.11
C ILE A 161 2.64 -4.19 0.68
N PRO A 162 3.23 -4.27 -0.53
CA PRO A 162 4.25 -3.31 -0.97
C PRO A 162 3.79 -1.87 -0.81
N CYS A 163 2.56 -1.53 -1.20
CA CYS A 163 2.00 -0.19 -1.05
C CYS A 163 1.96 0.23 0.43
N ALA A 164 1.42 -0.62 1.30
CA ALA A 164 1.32 -0.34 2.73
C ALA A 164 2.66 -0.20 3.46
N LYS A 165 3.69 -0.94 3.05
CA LYS A 165 5.00 -0.97 3.72
C LYS A 165 6.00 0.02 3.12
N LEU A 166 5.93 0.28 1.81
CA LEU A 166 6.86 1.17 1.10
C LEU A 166 6.72 2.63 1.54
N TRP A 167 5.49 3.17 1.59
CA TRP A 167 5.26 4.58 1.86
C TRP A 167 5.73 5.02 3.26
N PRO A 168 5.42 4.29 4.35
CA PRO A 168 6.00 4.58 5.65
C PRO A 168 7.53 4.50 5.67
N TRP A 169 8.11 3.49 5.01
CA TRP A 169 9.56 3.35 4.93
C TRP A 169 10.22 4.53 4.19
N ILE A 170 9.65 4.98 3.06
CA ILE A 170 10.11 6.18 2.36
C ILE A 170 10.00 7.41 3.27
N GLY A 171 8.87 7.57 3.98
CA GLY A 171 8.65 8.67 4.92
C GLY A 171 9.75 8.78 5.98
N GLU A 172 10.13 7.67 6.59
CA GLU A 172 11.22 7.62 7.56
C GLU A 172 12.58 7.97 6.92
N LYS A 173 12.85 7.51 5.70
CA LYS A 173 14.09 7.88 4.98
C LYS A 173 14.12 9.37 4.62
N ILE A 174 13.00 9.96 4.21
CA ILE A 174 12.89 11.39 3.93
C ILE A 174 13.13 12.19 5.21
N LYS A 175 12.43 11.85 6.31
CA LYS A 175 12.60 12.51 7.61
C LYS A 175 14.06 12.51 8.05
N ALA A 176 14.73 11.37 7.98
CA ALA A 176 16.14 11.25 8.33
C ALA A 176 17.06 12.14 7.47
N LYS A 177 16.77 12.29 6.16
CA LYS A 177 17.55 13.16 5.26
C LYS A 177 17.29 14.64 5.52
N VAL A 178 16.03 15.02 5.72
CA VAL A 178 15.64 16.42 5.98
C VAL A 178 16.24 16.92 7.30
N VAL A 179 16.21 16.12 8.36
CA VAL A 179 16.82 16.47 9.66
C VAL A 179 18.33 16.71 9.52
N ARG A 180 19.05 15.85 8.79
CA ARG A 180 20.50 16.04 8.54
C ARG A 180 20.79 17.33 7.79
N ASN A 181 19.99 17.68 6.77
CA ASN A 181 20.20 18.90 5.99
C ASN A 181 19.92 20.19 6.78
N LEU A 182 19.19 20.11 7.89
CA LEU A 182 18.93 21.24 8.79
C LEU A 182 19.95 21.36 9.93
N SER A 183 20.84 20.37 10.08
CA SER A 183 21.84 20.31 11.16
C SER A 183 23.24 20.77 10.70
N CYS A 184 23.34 21.34 9.49
CA CYS A 184 24.53 22.00 8.95
C CYS A 184 24.29 23.53 8.92
#